data_AF-A0A5C1Q7J0-F1
#
_entry.id   AF-A0A5C1Q7J0-F1
#
_cell.length_a   1.000
_cell.length_b   1.000
_cell.length_c   1.000
_cell.angle_alpha   90.00
_cell.angle_beta   90.00
_cell.angle_gamma   90.00
#
_symmetry.space_group_name_H-M   'P 1'
#
loop_
_entity.id
_entity.type
_entity.pdbx_description
1 polymer ?
#
loop_
_entity_poly.entity_id
_entity_poly.type
_entity_poly.pdbx_seq_one_letter_code
_entity_poly.pdbx_strand_id
1 'polypeptide(L)' 'MVSSNIILDKDLKIHNVEDIKDELLRKLDVKGDITIDLSSVEKIDISGLQLLISIVAELKELKKIIYLLGSLKVTSPRI' A
#
# COMPACT_ATOMS: atom_id res chain seq x y z
N MET A 1 -10.97 -16.48 -10.12
CA MET A 1 -10.85 -15.01 -9.95
C MET A 1 -9.37 -14.69 -10.06
N VAL A 2 -8.97 -13.78 -10.95
CA VAL A 2 -7.57 -13.33 -11.03
C VAL A 2 -7.42 -12.20 -10.02
N SER A 3 -6.71 -12.46 -8.92
CA SER A 3 -6.36 -11.46 -7.92
C SER A 3 -4.93 -11.02 -8.15
N SER A 4 -4.69 -9.72 -8.18
CA SER A 4 -3.34 -9.17 -8.25
C SER A 4 -2.79 -9.06 -6.83
N ASN A 5 -1.63 -9.65 -6.59
CA ASN A 5 -0.96 -9.58 -5.30
C ASN A 5 0.26 -8.66 -5.40
N ILE A 6 0.26 -7.58 -4.62
CA ILE A 6 1.34 -6.61 -4.54
C ILE A 6 2.00 -6.77 -3.18
N ILE A 7 3.23 -7.26 -3.16
CA ILE A 7 4.02 -7.41 -1.94
C ILE A 7 4.85 -6.15 -1.76
N LEU A 8 4.71 -5.51 -0.59
CA LEU A 8 5.59 -4.43 -0.15
C LEU A 8 6.58 -4.99 0.87
N ASP A 9 7.87 -4.94 0.54
CA ASP A 9 8.97 -5.48 1.33
C ASP A 9 9.80 -4.41 2.05
N LYS A 10 9.40 -3.15 1.93
CA LYS A 10 10.06 -2.00 2.54
C LYS A 10 9.14 -1.31 3.53
N ASP A 11 9.73 -0.81 4.61
CA ASP A 11 9.05 0.10 5.54
C ASP A 11 8.41 1.27 4.77
N LEU A 12 7.17 1.63 5.10
CA LEU A 12 6.50 2.76 4.45
C LEU A 12 6.79 4.04 5.23
N LYS A 13 7.79 4.79 4.78
CA LYS A 13 8.28 6.02 5.45
C LYS A 13 8.45 7.16 4.45
N ILE A 14 8.57 8.38 4.97
CA ILE A 14 8.67 9.59 4.12
C ILE A 14 9.78 9.55 3.07
N HIS A 15 10.89 8.84 3.33
CA HIS A 15 12.04 8.79 2.43
C HIS A 15 11.89 7.81 1.25
N ASN A 16 10.88 6.94 1.25
CA ASN A 16 10.65 5.97 0.18
C ASN A 16 9.19 5.89 -0.30
N VAL A 17 8.32 6.76 0.23
CA VAL A 17 6.89 6.76 -0.08
C VAL A 17 6.58 7.03 -1.55
N GLU A 18 7.35 7.91 -2.22
CA GLU A 18 7.14 8.19 -3.65
C GLU A 18 7.57 7.01 -4.54
N ASP A 19 8.67 6.33 -4.22
CA ASP A 19 9.10 5.13 -4.95
C ASP A 19 8.06 4.00 -4.85
N ILE A 20 7.50 3.83 -3.65
CA ILE A 20 6.45 2.83 -3.37
C ILE A 20 5.16 3.18 -4.12
N LYS A 21 4.80 4.46 -4.19
CA LYS A 21 3.64 4.94 -4.95
C LYS A 21 3.80 4.63 -6.44
N ASP A 22 4.95 4.94 -7.03
CA ASP A 22 5.21 4.66 -8.45
C ASP A 22 5.18 3.17 -8.75
N GLU A 23 5.73 2.35 -7.85
CA GLU A 23 5.66 0.89 -7.95
C GLU A 23 4.23 0.37 -7.89
N LEU A 24 3.42 0.90 -6.97
CA LEU A 24 2.01 0.57 -6.83
C LEU A 24 1.24 0.95 -8.09
N LEU A 25 1.36 2.18 -8.58
CA LEU A 25 0.67 2.64 -9.79
C LEU A 25 1.01 1.79 -11.02
N ARG A 26 2.27 1.36 -11.19
CA ARG A 26 2.66 0.45 -12.29
C ARG A 26 2.02 -0.93 -12.16
N LYS A 27 1.88 -1.43 -10.92
CA LYS A 27 1.27 -2.72 -10.63
C LYS A 27 -0.25 -2.68 -10.58
N LEU A 28 -0.87 -1.50 -10.64
CA LEU A 28 -2.31 -1.31 -10.57
C LEU A 28 -3.03 -1.41 -11.93
N ASP A 29 -2.31 -1.66 -13.02
CA ASP A 29 -2.85 -1.88 -14.36
C ASP A 29 -3.51 -3.27 -14.55
N VAL A 30 -4.35 -3.70 -13.60
CA VAL A 30 -4.80 -5.10 -13.55
C VAL A 30 -6.31 -5.28 -13.35
N LYS A 31 -6.86 -6.25 -14.09
CA LYS A 31 -8.24 -6.72 -13.95
C LYS A 31 -8.37 -7.54 -12.65
N GLY A 32 -9.50 -7.38 -11.96
CA GLY A 32 -9.82 -8.12 -10.74
C GLY A 32 -9.50 -7.39 -9.44
N ASP A 33 -9.60 -8.15 -8.36
CA ASP A 33 -9.39 -7.71 -6.98
C ASP A 33 -7.90 -7.56 -6.67
N ILE A 34 -7.57 -6.67 -5.74
CA ILE A 34 -6.19 -6.32 -5.39
C ILE A 34 -5.92 -6.72 -3.94
N THR A 35 -4.82 -7.43 -3.73
CA THR A 35 -4.27 -7.70 -2.41
C THR A 35 -2.97 -6.93 -2.26
N ILE A 36 -2.86 -6.13 -1.21
CA ILE A 36 -1.62 -5.48 -0.81
C ILE A 36 -1.10 -6.22 0.42
N ASP A 37 0.00 -6.94 0.24
CA ASP A 37 0.66 -7.69 1.31
C ASP A 37 1.72 -6.80 1.97
N LEU A 38 1.44 -6.46 3.23
CA LEU A 38 2.26 -5.63 4.11
C LEU A 38 2.95 -6.48 5.19
N SER A 39 2.94 -7.82 5.06
CA SER A 39 3.47 -8.74 6.09
C SER A 39 4.97 -8.59 6.32
N SER A 40 5.71 -8.05 5.33
CA SER A 40 7.15 -7.76 5.44
C SER A 40 7.45 -6.32 5.87
N VAL A 41 6.43 -5.48 6.03
CA VAL A 41 6.57 -4.09 6.45
C VAL A 41 6.62 -4.05 7.97
N GLU A 42 7.74 -3.64 8.57
CA GLU A 42 7.86 -3.58 10.02
C GLU A 42 7.26 -2.30 10.59
N LYS A 43 7.46 -1.17 9.90
CA LYS A 43 7.04 0.16 10.35
C LYS A 43 6.38 0.97 9.26
N ILE A 44 5.33 1.67 9.67
CA ILE A 44 4.66 2.69 8.87
C ILE A 44 4.61 4.00 9.65
N ASP A 45 4.99 5.09 8.99
CA ASP A 45 4.79 6.45 9.51
C ASP A 45 3.53 7.10 8.92
N ILE A 46 3.30 8.36 9.27
CA ILE A 46 2.12 9.11 8.83
C ILE A 46 2.08 9.25 7.29
N SER A 47 3.22 9.44 6.64
CA SER A 47 3.25 9.56 5.18
C SER A 47 2.94 8.23 4.48
N GLY A 48 3.44 7.12 5.03
CA GLY A 48 3.08 5.78 4.58
C GLY A 48 1.59 5.49 4.72
N LEU A 49 0.98 5.87 5.85
CA LEU A 49 -0.47 5.74 6.06
C LEU A 49 -1.27 6.59 5.08
N GLN A 50 -0.84 7.84 4.86
CA GLN A 50 -1.48 8.73 3.89
C GLN A 50 -1.45 8.13 2.49
N LEU A 51 -0.32 7.57 2.05
CA LEU A 51 -0.23 6.88 0.77
C LEU A 51 -1.23 5.71 0.68
N LEU A 52 -1.29 4.84 1.70
CA LEU A 52 -2.24 3.72 1.70
C LEU A 52 -3.69 4.20 1.60
N ILE A 53 -4.04 5.26 2.33
CA ILE A 53 -5.38 5.86 2.26
C ILE A 53 -5.67 6.39 0.86
N SER A 54 -4.74 7.12 0.26
CA SER A 54 -4.89 7.67 -1.10
C SER A 54 -5.10 6.56 -2.14
N ILE A 55 -4.31 5.48 -2.06
CA ILE A 55 -4.44 4.34 -2.98
C ILE A 55 -5.78 3.64 -2.78
N VAL A 56 -6.19 3.39 -1.54
CA VAL A 56 -7.49 2.77 -1.27
C VAL A 56 -8.64 3.64 -1.80
N ALA A 57 -8.53 4.96 -1.69
CA ALA A 57 -9.53 5.88 -2.23
C ALA A 57 -9.59 5.79 -3.77
N GLU A 58 -8.45 5.82 -4.45
CA GLU A 58 -8.38 5.71 -5.91
C GLU A 58 -8.94 4.38 -6.42
N LEU A 59 -8.60 3.27 -5.78
CA LEU A 59 -9.09 1.94 -6.15
C LEU A 59 -10.59 1.76 -5.87
N LYS A 60 -11.15 2.46 -4.88
CA LYS A 60 -12.59 2.50 -4.63
C LYS A 60 -13.34 3.23 -5.74
N GLU A 61 -12.81 4.33 -6.27
CA GLU A 61 -13.38 5.01 -7.44
C GLU A 61 -13.43 4.08 -8.66
N LEU A 62 -12.43 3.20 -8.79
CA LEU A 62 -12.38 2.15 -9.81
C LEU A 62 -13.24 0.91 -9.49
N LYS A 63 -14.04 0.95 -8.42
CA LYS A 63 -14.93 -0.13 -7.93
C LYS A 63 -14.20 -1.46 -7.71
N LYS A 64 -12.94 -1.41 -7.27
CA LYS A 64 -12.13 -2.59 -6.95
C LYS A 64 -12.35 -3.02 -5.51
N ILE A 65 -12.33 -4.34 -5.27
CA ILE A 65 -12.20 -4.88 -3.91
C ILE A 65 -10.71 -4.94 -3.56
N ILE A 66 -10.39 -4.48 -2.35
CA ILE A 66 -9.02 -4.32 -1.87
C ILE A 66 -8.89 -5.10 -0.57
N TYR A 67 -7.88 -5.96 -0.50
CA TYR A 67 -7.50 -6.71 0.68
C TYR A 67 -6.15 -6.19 1.18
N LEU A 68 -6.06 -5.87 2.46
CA LEU A 68 -4.79 -5.55 3.12
C LEU A 68 -4.41 -6.75 4.00
N LEU A 69 -3.23 -7.31 3.79
CA LEU A 69 -2.69 -8.41 4.59
C LEU A 69 -1.48 -7.94 5.39
N GLY A 70 -1.33 -8.47 6.60
CA GLY A 70 -0.17 -8.22 7.46
C GLY A 70 -0.53 -7.54 8.79
N SER A 71 0.43 -7.57 9.71
CA SER A 71 0.37 -6.92 11.01
C SER A 71 1.38 -5.78 11.05
N LEU A 72 0.93 -4.55 11.28
CA LEU A 72 1.77 -3.36 11.19
C LEU A 72 1.93 -2.66 12.53
N LYS A 73 3.12 -2.13 12.78
CA LYS A 73 3.37 -1.17 13.88
C LYS A 73 3.34 0.25 13.33
N VAL A 74 2.30 1.00 13.71
CA VAL A 74 2.20 2.43 13.40
C VAL A 74 3.08 3.23 14.36
N THR A 75 3.92 4.12 13.82
CA THR A 75 4.80 4.98 14.63
C THR A 75 4.66 6.45 14.23
N SER A 76 4.70 7.35 15.21
CA SER A 76 4.85 8.77 14.94
C SER A 76 6.33 9.10 14.77
N PRO A 77 6.72 9.92 13.78
CA PRO A 77 8.06 10.50 13.77
C PRO A 77 8.27 11.28 15.06
N ARG A 78 9.43 11.09 15.70
CA ARG A 78 9.87 11.96 16.80
C ARG A 78 10.32 13.27 16.16
N ILE A 79 9.55 14.34 16.41
CA ILE A 79 9.90 15.72 16.05
C ILE A 79 10.79 16.28 17.15
#